data_AF-A0A662J4U1-F1
#
_entry.id   AF-A0A662J4U1-F1
#
_cell.length_a   1.000
_cell.length_b   1.000
_cell.length_c   1.000
_cell.angle_alpha   90.00
_cell.angle_beta   90.00
_cell.angle_gamma   90.00
#
_symmetry.space_group_name_H-M   'P 1'
#
loop_
_entity.id
_entity.type
_entity.pdbx_description
1 polymer ?
#
loop_
_entity_poly.entity_id
_entity_poly.type
_entity_poly.pdbx_seq_one_letter_code
_entity_poly.pdbx_strand_id
1 'polypeptide(L)' 'MEKVSETIKVSKATKEALIKVAAKLQERLGRRVDLDEAIRHLIASSIKKPELLDRVFASAPSLSSSELYEER' A
#
# COMPACT_ATOMS: atom_id res chain seq x y z
N MET A 1 7.66 14.42 14.72
CA MET A 1 6.58 14.65 13.73
C MET A 1 5.34 13.96 14.26
N GLU A 2 4.25 14.69 14.42
CA GLU A 2 2.98 14.16 14.88
C GLU A 2 2.45 13.14 13.85
N LYS A 3 2.04 11.94 14.28
CA LYS A 3 1.35 10.98 13.40
C LYS A 3 -0.03 11.56 13.11
N VAL A 4 -0.17 12.31 12.02
CA VAL A 4 -1.48 12.71 11.51
C VAL A 4 -2.22 11.43 11.10
N SER A 5 -3.38 11.19 11.71
CA SER A 5 -4.20 10.02 11.43
C SER A 5 -5.19 10.33 10.33
N GLU A 6 -4.83 10.04 9.09
CA GLU A 6 -5.75 10.15 7.94
C GLU A 6 -6.44 8.82 7.66
N THR A 7 -7.70 8.86 7.22
CA THR A 7 -8.49 7.65 6.94
C THR A 7 -8.67 7.48 5.44
N ILE A 8 -8.16 6.37 4.90
CA ILE A 8 -8.37 5.97 3.51
C ILE A 8 -9.47 4.90 3.47
N LYS A 9 -10.55 5.17 2.72
CA LYS A 9 -11.58 4.17 2.46
C LYS A 9 -11.13 3.27 1.31
N VAL A 10 -11.17 1.96 1.54
CA VAL A 10 -10.80 0.95 0.55
C VAL A 10 -11.86 -0.14 0.48
N SER A 11 -11.85 -0.91 -0.61
CA SER A 11 -12.71 -2.09 -0.72
C SER A 11 -12.36 -3.14 0.35
N LYS A 12 -13.31 -4.02 0.69
CA LYS A 12 -13.07 -5.13 1.61
C LYS A 12 -11.91 -6.02 1.14
N ALA A 13 -11.87 -6.33 -0.16
CA ALA A 13 -10.82 -7.13 -0.77
C ALA A 13 -9.42 -6.49 -0.61
N THR A 14 -9.33 -5.16 -0.83
CA THR A 14 -8.10 -4.40 -0.64
C THR A 14 -7.64 -4.44 0.82
N LYS A 15 -8.57 -4.28 1.77
CA LYS A 15 -8.25 -4.36 3.21
C LYS A 15 -7.71 -5.75 3.58
N GLU A 16 -8.33 -6.81 3.09
CA GLU A 16 -7.86 -8.19 3.32
C GLU A 16 -6.47 -8.44 2.72
N ALA A 17 -6.21 -7.93 1.51
CA ALA A 17 -4.90 -8.00 0.89
C ALA A 17 -3.84 -7.26 1.71
N LEU A 18 -4.16 -6.06 2.21
CA LEU A 18 -3.24 -5.28 3.03
C LEU A 18 -2.92 -5.96 4.37
N ILE A 19 -3.91 -6.61 5.00
CA ILE A 19 -3.70 -7.42 6.20
C ILE A 19 -2.73 -8.57 5.92
N LYS A 20 -2.85 -9.25 4.78
CA LYS A 20 -1.92 -10.32 4.37
C LYS A 20 -0.50 -9.79 4.17
N VAL A 21 -0.35 -8.61 3.58
CA VAL A 21 0.96 -7.94 3.44
C VAL A 21 1.55 -7.63 4.82
N ALA A 22 0.76 -7.04 5.73
CA ALA A 22 1.20 -6.72 7.08
C ALA A 22 1.62 -7.98 7.86
N ALA A 23 0.87 -9.08 7.74
CA ALA A 23 1.20 -10.37 8.39
C ALA A 23 2.55 -10.92 7.89
N LYS A 24 2.77 -10.98 6.57
CA LYS A 24 4.05 -11.41 5.98
C LYS A 24 5.21 -10.51 6.43
N LEU A 25 4.96 -9.20 6.51
CA LEU A 25 5.97 -8.24 6.94
C LEU A 25 6.29 -8.41 8.43
N GLN A 26 5.29 -8.68 9.27
CA GLN A 26 5.44 -8.99 10.68
C GLN A 26 6.24 -10.27 10.91
N GLU A 27 5.96 -11.34 10.17
CA GLU A 27 6.74 -12.59 10.21
C GLU A 27 8.21 -12.33 9.84
N ARG A 28 8.44 -11.58 8.76
CA ARG A 28 9.80 -11.27 8.28
C ARG A 28 10.61 -10.40 9.25
N LEU A 29 9.96 -9.45 9.91
CA LEU A 29 10.62 -8.49 10.81
C LEU A 29 10.65 -8.96 12.27
N GLY A 30 9.91 -10.01 12.62
CA GLY A 30 9.82 -10.52 14.00
C GLY A 30 9.17 -9.53 14.98
N ARG A 31 8.43 -8.53 14.48
CA ARG A 31 7.75 -7.52 15.29
C ARG A 31 6.41 -7.14 14.71
N ARG A 32 5.55 -6.55 15.55
CA ARG A 32 4.25 -6.04 15.11
C ARG A 32 4.41 -4.98 14.02
N VAL A 33 3.57 -5.08 13.00
CA VAL A 33 3.49 -4.16 11.86
C VAL A 33 2.04 -3.68 11.74
N ASP A 34 1.85 -2.36 11.68
CA ASP A 34 0.53 -1.76 11.45
C ASP A 34 0.26 -1.58 9.93
N LEU A 35 -0.98 -1.24 9.58
CA LEU A 35 -1.36 -1.06 8.18
C LEU A 35 -0.65 0.15 7.54
N ASP A 36 -0.34 1.19 8.32
CA ASP A 36 0.41 2.36 7.85
C ASP A 36 1.83 1.96 7.42
N GLU A 37 2.52 1.18 8.24
CA GLU A 37 3.85 0.68 7.92
C GLU A 37 3.81 -0.27 6.71
N ALA A 38 2.78 -1.11 6.61
CA ALA A 38 2.60 -1.97 5.44
C ALA A 38 2.40 -1.14 4.16
N ILE A 39 1.62 -0.05 4.21
CA ILE A 39 1.44 0.88 3.08
C ILE A 39 2.78 1.53 2.72
N ARG A 40 3.52 2.08 3.70
CA ARG A 40 4.84 2.67 3.45
C ARG A 40 5.83 1.67 2.84
N HIS A 41 5.80 0.41 3.28
CA HIS A 41 6.63 -0.65 2.72
C HIS A 41 6.28 -0.94 1.25
N LEU A 42 4.98 -0.98 0.92
CA LEU A 42 4.53 -1.16 -0.46
C LEU A 42 5.01 -0.01 -1.34
N ILE A 43 4.76 1.25 -0.94
CA ILE A 43 5.20 2.44 -1.67
C ILE A 43 6.73 2.43 -1.88
N ALA A 44 7.50 2.16 -0.83
CA ALA A 44 8.96 2.12 -0.95
C ALA A 44 9.46 0.97 -1.85
N SER A 45 8.78 -0.18 -1.83
CA SER A 45 9.13 -1.33 -2.68
C SER A 45 8.77 -1.09 -4.14
N SER A 46 7.77 -0.26 -4.37
CA SER A 46 7.21 -0.01 -5.67
C SER A 46 7.96 1.09 -6.43
N ILE A 47 8.51 2.07 -5.71
CA ILE A 47 9.53 2.99 -6.24
C ILE A 47 10.78 2.21 -6.70
N LYS A 48 11.10 1.09 -6.04
CA LYS A 48 12.24 0.23 -6.41
C LYS A 48 11.94 -0.73 -7.57
N LYS A 49 10.66 -1.00 -7.84
CA LYS A 49 10.18 -1.92 -8.89
C LYS A 49 8.81 -1.43 -9.41
N PRO A 50 8.80 -0.45 -10.33
CA PRO A 50 7.56 0.22 -10.76
C PRO A 50 6.54 -0.75 -11.36
N GLU A 51 6.97 -1.84 -12.01
CA GLU A 51 6.08 -2.87 -12.54
C GLU A 51 5.19 -3.57 -11.48
N LEU A 52 5.52 -3.47 -10.19
CA LEU A 52 4.69 -4.00 -9.11
C LEU A 52 3.53 -3.06 -8.75
N LEU A 53 3.66 -1.74 -8.96
CA LEU A 53 2.55 -0.80 -8.79
C LEU A 53 1.46 -1.07 -9.82
N ASP A 54 1.85 -1.20 -11.08
CA ASP A 54 0.91 -1.39 -12.17
C ASP A 54 0.08 -2.66 -11.97
N ARG A 55 0.62 -3.72 -11.37
CA ARG A 55 -0.15 -4.93 -11.02
C ARG A 55 -1.13 -4.73 -9.87
N VAL A 56 -0.77 -3.91 -8.88
CA VAL A 56 -1.64 -3.60 -7.74
C VAL A 56 -2.78 -2.68 -8.18
N PHE A 57 -2.49 -1.70 -9.03
CA PHE A 57 -3.47 -0.75 -9.55
C PHE A 57 -4.30 -1.31 -10.71
N ALA A 58 -3.76 -2.19 -11.56
CA ALA A 58 -4.55 -2.88 -12.58
C ALA A 58 -5.65 -3.78 -11.97
N SER A 59 -5.50 -4.19 -10.71
CA SER A 59 -6.55 -4.90 -9.97
C SER A 59 -7.67 -3.98 -9.46
N ALA A 60 -7.53 -2.66 -9.60
CA ALA A 60 -8.53 -1.65 -9.28
C ALA A 60 -8.86 -0.87 -10.58
N PRO A 61 -9.93 -1.23 -11.31
CA PRO A 61 -10.16 -0.82 -12.70
C PRO A 61 -10.43 0.68 -12.94
N SER A 62 -10.20 1.56 -11.95
CA SER A 62 -10.53 2.99 -12.03
C SER A 62 -9.34 3.93 -11.84
N LEU A 63 -8.09 3.45 -11.74
CA LEU A 63 -6.94 4.33 -11.55
C LEU A 63 -5.81 3.93 -12.49
N SER A 64 -5.61 4.73 -13.54
CA SER A 64 -4.44 4.62 -14.40
C SER A 64 -3.22 5.23 -13.69
N SER A 65 -2.07 4.57 -13.72
CA SER A 65 -0.82 5.05 -13.07
C SER A 65 -0.39 6.45 -13.55
N SER A 66 -0.85 6.86 -14.72
CA SER A 66 -0.63 8.18 -15.32
C SER A 66 -1.34 9.35 -14.64
N GLU A 67 -2.41 9.11 -13.88
CA GLU A 67 -3.20 10.18 -13.24
C GLU A 67 -2.72 10.54 -11.82
N LEU A 68 -1.78 9.78 -11.25
CA LEU A 68 -1.36 9.92 -9.84
C LEU A 68 -0.13 10.80 -9.62
N TYR A 69 0.55 11.23 -10.67
CA TYR A 69 1.76 12.06 -10.57
C TYR A 69 1.48 13.58 -10.70
N GLU A 70 0.24 13.98 -10.96
CA GLU A 70 -0.16 15.38 -10.95
C GLU A 70 -0.70 15.72 -9.55
N GLU A 71 0.17 16.20 -8.67
CA GLU A 71 -0.21 16.85 -7.41
C GLU A 71 -0.98 18.15 -7.77
N ARG A 72 -2.25 18.25 -7.38
CA ARG A 72 -3.07 19.48 -7.44
C ARG A 72 -3.54 19.84 -6.04
#